data_AF-I3N7T5-F1
#
_entry.id   AF-I3N7T5-F1
#
_cell.length_a   1.000
_cell.length_b   1.000
_cell.length_c   1.000
_cell.angle_alpha   90.00
_cell.angle_beta   90.00
_cell.angle_gamma   90.00
#
_symmetry.space_group_name_H-M   'P 1'
#
loop_
_entity.id
_entity.type
_entity.pdbx_description
1 polymer ?
#
loop_
_entity_poly.entity_id
_entity_poly.type
_entity_poly.pdbx_seq_one_letter_code
_entity_poly.pdbx_strand_id
1 'polypeptide(L)'
;LEMYVIDGNFEEVCPEKVIKFKPPLYKQRYQFVRDFVDQHKPKKVADLGCGDTELLRLLKIYPCIQRLVGVDIDKEKLQSNGHQLSPYLGEFVKPRDLDLTVILYHGSVVERDSRLLGFDLITCIELIEHLDSDDLARFPEVVFGYLSPAMIVISTPNSEFNPLFPTVTLRDADHKFEWNRMEFQTWALQVANRYHYSVEFTGVGEPPAGAEHVGYCTQIGVFRKNSGKVTELCFPEQHDQHVYE
;
A
#
# COMPACT_ATOMS: atom_id res chain seq x y z
N LEU A 1 41.92 2.88 17.11
CA LEU A 1 42.72 4.10 17.32
C LEU A 1 43.94 3.98 16.43
N GLU A 2 43.83 4.41 15.18
CA GLU A 2 44.97 4.75 14.34
C GLU A 2 44.74 6.18 13.88
N MET A 3 45.67 7.06 14.24
CA MET A 3 45.69 8.47 13.87
C MET A 3 46.68 8.63 12.71
N TYR A 4 46.22 9.29 11.64
CA TYR A 4 47.11 9.99 10.72
C TYR A 4 46.78 11.48 10.82
N VAL A 5 47.81 12.28 11.11
CA VAL A 5 47.77 13.76 11.08
C VAL A 5 48.62 14.18 9.89
N ILE A 6 47.99 14.76 8.87
CA ILE A 6 48.67 15.57 7.86
C ILE A 6 47.75 16.77 7.56
N ASP A 7 48.28 17.97 7.77
CA ASP A 7 47.77 19.29 7.36
C ASP A 7 46.39 19.73 7.87
N GLY A 8 46.36 20.24 9.10
CA GLY A 8 45.94 21.61 9.44
C GLY A 8 44.57 22.17 9.04
N ASN A 9 43.68 21.39 8.42
CA ASN A 9 42.33 21.81 8.06
C ASN A 9 41.34 20.80 8.67
N PHE A 10 40.72 21.18 9.79
CA PHE A 10 39.54 20.48 10.30
C PHE A 10 38.37 20.85 9.38
N GLU A 11 38.31 20.27 8.19
CA GLU A 11 37.00 20.08 7.59
C GLU A 11 36.26 19.10 8.49
N GLU A 12 35.25 19.62 9.19
CA GLU A 12 34.19 18.77 9.75
C GLU A 12 33.69 17.90 8.59
N VAL A 13 34.16 16.65 8.55
CA VAL A 13 33.49 15.61 7.79
C VAL A 13 32.09 15.54 8.36
N CYS A 14 31.16 16.23 7.69
CA CYS A 14 29.75 16.20 8.04
C CYS A 14 29.39 14.72 8.16
N PRO A 15 28.98 14.23 9.34
CA PRO A 15 28.58 12.83 9.45
C PRO A 15 27.51 12.62 8.38
N GLU A 16 27.72 11.63 7.50
CA GLU A 16 26.80 11.28 6.42
C GLU A 16 25.38 11.43 6.96
N LYS A 17 24.63 12.41 6.42
CA LYS A 17 23.30 12.71 6.92
C LYS A 17 22.41 11.54 6.54
N VAL A 18 22.38 10.50 7.37
CA VAL A 18 21.46 9.39 7.25
C VAL A 18 20.06 9.98 7.37
N ILE A 19 19.32 10.02 6.27
CA ILE A 19 17.95 10.49 6.27
C ILE A 19 17.14 9.60 7.19
N LYS A 20 16.50 10.22 8.18
CA LYS A 20 15.64 9.54 9.15
C LYS A 20 14.30 10.26 9.21
N PHE A 21 13.24 9.51 8.95
CA PHE A 21 11.87 9.99 9.09
C PHE A 21 11.39 9.85 10.53
N LYS A 22 10.70 10.88 11.04
CA LYS A 22 10.03 10.85 12.34
C LYS A 22 8.57 11.30 12.14
N PRO A 23 7.58 10.39 12.27
CA PRO A 23 7.73 8.95 12.57
C PRO A 23 8.37 8.16 11.40
N PRO A 24 8.81 6.91 11.62
CA PRO A 24 9.33 6.04 10.56
C PRO A 24 8.39 5.98 9.34
N LEU A 25 8.97 5.82 8.14
CA LEU A 25 8.23 5.97 6.88
C LEU A 25 7.05 4.99 6.75
N TYR A 26 7.21 3.73 7.16
CA TYR A 26 6.13 2.75 7.15
C TYR A 26 4.94 3.18 8.03
N LYS A 27 5.20 3.83 9.17
CA LYS A 27 4.14 4.39 10.04
C LYS A 27 3.43 5.56 9.37
N GLN A 28 4.15 6.38 8.59
CA GLN A 28 3.53 7.47 7.83
C GLN A 28 2.59 6.91 6.75
N ARG A 29 2.99 5.84 6.04
CA ARG A 29 2.12 5.16 5.07
C ARG A 29 0.86 4.61 5.72
N TYR A 30 0.99 3.93 6.87
CA TYR A 30 -0.17 3.43 7.60
C TYR A 30 -1.05 4.57 8.12
N GLN A 31 -0.46 5.67 8.58
CA GLN A 31 -1.22 6.84 9.01
C GLN A 31 -2.00 7.46 7.85
N PHE A 32 -1.41 7.56 6.67
CA PHE A 32 -2.11 8.02 5.47
C PHE A 32 -3.37 7.19 5.18
N VAL A 33 -3.27 5.87 5.21
CA VAL A 33 -4.43 4.97 5.00
C VAL A 33 -5.46 5.13 6.11
N ARG A 34 -5.03 5.28 7.37
CA ARG A 34 -5.92 5.52 8.51
C ARG A 34 -6.71 6.81 8.38
N ASP A 35 -6.05 7.89 7.97
CA ASP A 35 -6.69 9.20 7.74
C ASP A 35 -7.69 9.09 6.58
N PHE A 36 -7.32 8.34 5.53
CA PHE A 36 -8.21 8.07 4.41
C PHE A 36 -9.46 7.27 4.83
N VAL A 37 -9.30 6.24 5.66
CA VAL A 37 -10.41 5.47 6.24
C VAL A 37 -11.26 6.34 7.16
N ASP A 38 -10.64 7.21 7.95
CA ASP A 38 -11.36 8.11 8.85
C ASP A 38 -12.24 9.11 8.07
N GLN A 39 -11.73 9.60 6.94
CA GLN A 39 -12.45 10.53 6.06
C GLN A 39 -13.61 9.86 5.30
N HIS A 40 -13.41 8.64 4.79
CA HIS A 40 -14.35 8.01 3.84
C HIS A 40 -15.23 6.92 4.44
N LYS A 41 -14.90 6.45 5.65
CA LYS A 41 -15.65 5.43 6.40
C LYS A 41 -16.05 4.19 5.58
N PRO A 42 -15.11 3.53 4.87
CA PRO A 42 -15.42 2.30 4.13
C PRO A 42 -15.89 1.18 5.06
N LYS A 43 -16.79 0.31 4.57
CA LYS A 43 -17.31 -0.84 5.31
C LYS A 43 -16.56 -2.13 5.00
N LYS A 44 -16.15 -2.31 3.75
CA LYS A 44 -15.33 -3.45 3.29
C LYS A 44 -13.97 -2.96 2.82
N VAL A 45 -12.92 -3.37 3.53
CA VAL A 45 -11.53 -2.98 3.25
C VAL A 45 -10.68 -4.22 3.03
N ALA A 46 -9.92 -4.26 1.94
CA ALA A 46 -8.92 -5.30 1.70
C ALA A 46 -7.53 -4.67 1.59
N ASP A 47 -6.53 -5.32 2.18
CA ASP A 47 -5.12 -4.98 2.04
C ASP A 47 -4.42 -6.11 1.27
N LEU A 48 -3.94 -5.79 0.08
CA LEU A 48 -3.24 -6.72 -0.80
C LEU A 48 -1.73 -6.54 -0.60
N GLY A 49 -1.02 -7.63 -0.27
CA GLY A 49 0.36 -7.57 0.22
C GLY A 49 0.41 -7.16 1.69
N CYS A 50 -0.50 -7.69 2.51
CA CYS A 50 -0.69 -7.23 3.89
C CYS A 50 0.45 -7.58 4.86
N GLY A 51 1.41 -8.41 4.45
CA GLY A 51 2.65 -8.69 5.16
C GLY A 51 2.45 -9.13 6.61
N ASP A 52 2.94 -8.32 7.54
CA ASP A 52 2.84 -8.58 8.98
C ASP A 52 1.48 -8.24 9.59
N THR A 53 0.50 -7.86 8.76
CA THR A 53 -0.87 -7.46 9.15
C THR A 53 -0.95 -6.22 10.04
N GLU A 54 0.13 -5.43 10.19
CA GLU A 54 0.13 -4.26 11.05
C GLU A 54 -0.92 -3.22 10.60
N LEU A 55 -1.06 -3.00 9.29
CA LEU A 55 -2.09 -2.10 8.76
C LEU A 55 -3.50 -2.60 9.13
N LEU A 56 -3.79 -3.89 8.94
CA LEU A 56 -5.08 -4.48 9.34
C LEU A 56 -5.35 -4.31 10.83
N ARG A 57 -4.34 -4.54 11.68
CA ARG A 57 -4.44 -4.33 13.14
C ARG A 57 -4.77 -2.88 13.48
N LEU A 58 -4.21 -1.91 12.74
CA LEU A 58 -4.51 -0.49 12.91
C LEU A 58 -5.90 -0.11 12.40
N LEU A 59 -6.40 -0.77 11.35
CA LEU A 59 -7.72 -0.49 10.76
C LEU A 59 -8.87 -1.15 11.52
N LYS A 60 -8.65 -2.30 12.17
CA LYS A 60 -9.72 -3.03 12.88
C LYS A 60 -10.45 -2.20 13.93
N ILE A 61 -9.81 -1.17 14.48
CA ILE A 61 -10.38 -0.29 15.51
C ILE A 61 -11.49 0.62 14.98
N TYR A 62 -11.57 0.84 13.66
CA TYR A 62 -12.54 1.75 13.07
C TYR A 62 -13.93 1.09 13.04
N PRO A 63 -14.95 1.67 13.71
CA PRO A 63 -16.28 1.05 13.81
C PRO A 63 -17.05 1.01 12.48
N CYS A 64 -16.65 1.82 11.49
CA CYS A 64 -17.27 1.79 10.16
C CYS A 64 -16.95 0.50 9.39
N ILE A 65 -15.80 -0.13 9.66
CA ILE A 65 -15.36 -1.35 8.98
C ILE A 65 -16.11 -2.55 9.56
N GLN A 66 -16.71 -3.31 8.66
CA GLN A 66 -17.49 -4.53 8.94
C GLN A 66 -16.83 -5.77 8.34
N ARG A 67 -16.04 -5.61 7.26
CA ARG A 67 -15.23 -6.67 6.68
C ARG A 67 -13.83 -6.17 6.39
N LEU A 68 -12.84 -6.82 6.98
CA LEU A 68 -11.43 -6.48 6.84
C LEU A 68 -10.69 -7.71 6.33
N VAL A 69 -10.05 -7.60 5.16
CA VAL A 69 -9.38 -8.72 4.50
C VAL A 69 -7.90 -8.41 4.30
N GLY A 70 -7.04 -9.37 4.60
CA GLY A 70 -5.64 -9.37 4.17
C GLY A 70 -5.41 -10.44 3.13
N VAL A 71 -4.62 -10.14 2.10
CA VAL A 71 -4.12 -11.13 1.13
C VAL A 71 -2.60 -11.03 1.08
N ASP A 72 -1.91 -12.16 1.16
CA ASP A 72 -0.46 -12.21 0.94
C ASP A 72 -0.03 -13.56 0.35
N ILE A 73 1.08 -13.57 -0.38
CA ILE A 73 1.70 -14.80 -0.91
C ILE A 73 2.56 -15.50 0.15
N ASP A 74 2.96 -14.79 1.21
CA ASP A 74 3.77 -15.33 2.30
C ASP A 74 2.87 -15.94 3.38
N LYS A 75 2.60 -17.24 3.23
CA LYS A 75 1.79 -18.01 4.18
C LYS A 75 2.35 -17.98 5.61
N GLU A 76 3.67 -17.92 5.77
CA GLU A 76 4.31 -17.92 7.09
C GLU A 76 4.08 -16.58 7.81
N LYS A 77 4.17 -15.45 7.09
CA LYS A 77 3.81 -14.13 7.64
C LYS A 77 2.36 -14.07 8.08
N LEU A 78 1.44 -14.60 7.27
CA LEU A 78 0.02 -14.63 7.62
C LEU A 78 -0.25 -15.46 8.89
N GLN A 79 0.34 -16.66 8.98
CA GLN A 79 0.17 -17.54 10.14
C GLN A 79 0.79 -16.96 11.42
N SER A 80 1.99 -16.40 11.31
CA SER A 80 2.70 -15.82 12.45
C SER A 80 2.02 -14.57 12.99
N ASN A 81 1.33 -13.78 12.17
CA ASN A 81 0.73 -12.51 12.59
C ASN A 81 -0.80 -12.53 12.80
N GLY A 82 -1.50 -13.52 12.26
CA GLY A 82 -2.98 -13.58 12.34
C GLY A 82 -3.54 -13.56 13.77
N HIS A 83 -2.80 -14.09 14.75
CA HIS A 83 -3.21 -14.05 16.16
C HIS A 83 -3.40 -12.63 16.71
N GLN A 84 -2.72 -11.63 16.14
CA GLN A 84 -2.79 -10.22 16.56
C GLN A 84 -4.12 -9.56 16.18
N LEU A 85 -4.87 -10.15 15.23
CA LEU A 85 -6.13 -9.63 14.72
C LEU A 85 -7.33 -10.06 15.55
N SER A 86 -7.19 -11.13 16.34
CA SER A 86 -8.21 -11.64 17.27
C SER A 86 -8.75 -10.54 18.21
N PRO A 87 -10.03 -10.61 18.61
CA PRO A 87 -10.60 -9.65 19.55
C PRO A 87 -9.81 -9.61 20.86
N TYR A 88 -9.49 -8.41 21.34
CA TYR A 88 -8.87 -8.25 22.66
C TYR A 88 -9.90 -8.44 23.77
N LEU A 89 -9.46 -8.78 24.99
CA LEU A 89 -10.35 -8.95 26.16
C LEU A 89 -11.28 -7.73 26.37
N GLY A 90 -10.77 -6.52 26.13
CA GLY A 90 -11.56 -5.29 26.25
C GLY A 90 -12.72 -5.17 25.25
N GLU A 91 -12.63 -5.82 24.08
CA GLU A 91 -13.70 -5.83 23.07
C GLU A 91 -14.90 -6.67 23.53
N PHE A 92 -14.71 -7.66 24.43
CA PHE A 92 -15.81 -8.40 25.04
C PHE A 92 -16.53 -7.59 26.13
N VAL A 93 -15.80 -6.66 26.79
CA VAL A 93 -16.37 -5.79 27.83
C VAL A 93 -17.17 -4.65 27.20
N LYS A 94 -16.69 -4.11 26.08
CA LYS A 94 -17.39 -3.09 25.28
C LYS A 94 -17.49 -3.56 23.83
N PRO A 95 -18.53 -4.34 23.49
CA PRO A 95 -18.70 -4.86 22.14
C PRO A 95 -18.93 -3.73 21.14
N ARG A 96 -18.61 -4.01 19.88
CA ARG A 96 -18.89 -3.12 18.75
C ARG A 96 -20.40 -3.10 18.49
N ASP A 97 -20.91 -1.97 18.01
CA ASP A 97 -22.31 -1.84 17.58
C ASP A 97 -22.62 -2.68 16.33
N LEU A 98 -21.61 -2.87 15.47
CA LEU A 98 -21.68 -3.65 14.25
C LEU A 98 -20.57 -4.70 14.23
N ASP A 99 -20.91 -5.89 13.77
CA ASP A 99 -19.99 -7.01 13.65
C ASP A 99 -18.82 -6.68 12.71
N LEU A 100 -17.64 -7.18 13.07
CA LEU A 100 -16.43 -7.10 12.26
C LEU A 100 -15.96 -8.51 11.94
N THR A 101 -15.89 -8.82 10.65
CA THR A 101 -15.27 -10.04 10.14
C THR A 101 -13.88 -9.73 9.63
N VAL A 102 -12.86 -10.36 10.22
CA VAL A 102 -11.46 -10.27 9.77
C VAL A 102 -11.06 -11.60 9.13
N ILE A 103 -10.52 -11.58 7.91
CA ILE A 103 -10.10 -12.77 7.17
C ILE A 103 -8.71 -12.53 6.59
N LEU A 104 -7.84 -13.53 6.71
CA LEU A 104 -6.56 -13.56 6.01
C LEU A 104 -6.62 -14.66 4.95
N TYR A 105 -6.16 -14.33 3.76
CA TYR A 105 -6.10 -15.22 2.62
C TYR A 105 -4.65 -15.38 2.17
N HIS A 106 -4.24 -16.62 1.95
CA HIS A 106 -3.02 -16.93 1.23
C HIS A 106 -3.34 -17.00 -0.28
N GLY A 107 -2.77 -16.08 -1.04
CA GLY A 107 -3.07 -15.97 -2.48
C GLY A 107 -2.35 -14.82 -3.17
N SER A 108 -2.39 -14.82 -4.50
CA SER A 108 -1.72 -13.81 -5.30
C SER A 108 -2.66 -12.70 -5.78
N VAL A 109 -2.14 -11.48 -5.81
CA VAL A 109 -2.87 -10.28 -6.26
C VAL A 109 -3.18 -10.28 -7.76
N VAL A 110 -2.52 -11.16 -8.52
CA VAL A 110 -2.79 -11.38 -9.95
C VAL A 110 -3.78 -12.51 -10.22
N GLU A 111 -4.32 -13.13 -9.16
CA GLU A 111 -5.39 -14.11 -9.25
C GLU A 111 -6.73 -13.48 -8.89
N ARG A 112 -7.79 -13.92 -9.57
CA ARG A 112 -9.16 -13.44 -9.34
C ARG A 112 -9.82 -14.29 -8.27
N ASP A 113 -10.28 -13.65 -7.20
CA ASP A 113 -11.11 -14.28 -6.18
C ASP A 113 -12.43 -13.53 -6.00
N SER A 114 -13.55 -14.21 -6.22
CA SER A 114 -14.88 -13.60 -6.19
C SER A 114 -15.26 -13.07 -4.80
N ARG A 115 -14.62 -13.55 -3.73
CA ARG A 115 -14.92 -13.14 -2.34
C ARG A 115 -14.44 -11.72 -2.04
N LEU A 116 -13.59 -11.14 -2.89
CA LEU A 116 -13.11 -9.74 -2.83
C LEU A 116 -13.92 -8.78 -3.71
N LEU A 117 -14.98 -9.25 -4.39
CA LEU A 117 -15.86 -8.36 -5.16
C LEU A 117 -16.66 -7.42 -4.27
N GLY A 118 -16.88 -6.19 -4.77
CA GLY A 118 -17.75 -5.20 -4.12
C GLY A 118 -17.18 -4.64 -2.82
N PHE A 119 -15.85 -4.51 -2.74
CA PHE A 119 -15.15 -3.82 -1.66
C PHE A 119 -15.20 -2.30 -1.86
N ASP A 120 -15.21 -1.56 -0.75
CA ASP A 120 -15.25 -0.09 -0.78
C ASP A 120 -13.84 0.48 -0.95
N LEU A 121 -12.85 -0.15 -0.32
CA LEU A 121 -11.45 0.24 -0.36
C LEU A 121 -10.56 -0.99 -0.54
N ILE A 122 -9.62 -0.90 -1.49
CA ILE A 122 -8.48 -1.82 -1.57
C ILE A 122 -7.19 -1.01 -1.38
N THR A 123 -6.31 -1.48 -0.51
CA THR A 123 -4.97 -0.92 -0.30
C THR A 123 -3.91 -1.88 -0.88
N CYS A 124 -2.86 -1.30 -1.46
CA CYS A 124 -1.71 -1.98 -2.04
C CYS A 124 -0.48 -1.16 -1.65
N ILE A 125 0.00 -1.35 -0.42
CA ILE A 125 1.01 -0.48 0.19
C ILE A 125 2.38 -1.14 0.03
N GLU A 126 3.26 -0.54 -0.76
CA GLU A 126 4.59 -1.06 -1.09
C GLU A 126 4.54 -2.50 -1.64
N LEU A 127 3.70 -2.70 -2.66
CA LEU A 127 3.44 -4.02 -3.26
C LEU A 127 3.96 -4.12 -4.69
N ILE A 128 3.64 -3.12 -5.52
CA ILE A 128 3.77 -3.26 -6.98
C ILE A 128 5.22 -3.42 -7.41
N GLU A 129 6.17 -2.84 -6.67
CA GLU A 129 7.62 -2.95 -6.88
C GLU A 129 8.17 -4.37 -6.69
N HIS A 130 7.42 -5.26 -6.06
CA HIS A 130 7.78 -6.67 -5.89
C HIS A 130 7.23 -7.57 -7.01
N LEU A 131 6.36 -7.04 -7.87
CA LEU A 131 5.80 -7.78 -9.00
C LEU A 131 6.81 -7.81 -10.15
N ASP A 132 6.96 -8.99 -10.79
CA ASP A 132 7.68 -9.07 -12.06
C ASP A 132 6.87 -8.41 -13.20
N SER A 133 7.45 -8.33 -14.41
CA SER A 133 6.81 -7.65 -15.53
C SER A 133 5.47 -8.27 -15.93
N ASP A 134 5.33 -9.58 -15.81
CA ASP A 134 4.13 -10.32 -16.23
C ASP A 134 3.03 -10.19 -15.18
N ASP A 135 3.39 -10.23 -13.90
CA ASP A 135 2.50 -9.97 -12.79
C ASP A 135 2.02 -8.51 -12.77
N LEU A 136 2.93 -7.55 -12.96
CA LEU A 136 2.61 -6.12 -13.02
C LEU A 136 1.66 -5.79 -14.18
N ALA A 137 1.79 -6.48 -15.31
CA ALA A 137 0.88 -6.34 -16.45
C ALA A 137 -0.53 -6.87 -16.14
N ARG A 138 -0.64 -7.94 -15.35
CA ARG A 138 -1.91 -8.56 -14.94
C ARG A 138 -2.60 -7.86 -13.79
N PHE A 139 -1.84 -7.26 -12.88
CA PHE A 139 -2.35 -6.61 -11.67
C PHE A 139 -3.50 -5.62 -11.94
N PRO A 140 -3.42 -4.68 -12.91
CA PRO A 140 -4.53 -3.76 -13.18
C PRO A 140 -5.81 -4.46 -13.64
N GLU A 141 -5.69 -5.53 -14.44
CA GLU A 141 -6.85 -6.29 -14.93
C GLU A 141 -7.62 -6.96 -13.79
N VAL A 142 -6.90 -7.41 -12.75
CA VAL A 142 -7.51 -8.02 -11.57
C VAL A 142 -8.07 -6.95 -10.64
N VAL A 143 -7.25 -6.01 -10.19
CA VAL A 143 -7.65 -5.06 -9.13
C VAL A 143 -8.65 -4.02 -9.65
N PHE A 144 -8.38 -3.40 -10.80
CA PHE A 144 -9.24 -2.34 -11.33
C PHE A 144 -10.38 -2.89 -12.20
N GLY A 145 -10.09 -3.94 -12.98
CA GLY A 145 -11.04 -4.58 -13.88
C GLY A 145 -12.01 -5.51 -13.17
N TYR A 146 -11.50 -6.59 -12.56
CA TYR A 146 -12.33 -7.63 -11.95
C TYR A 146 -12.87 -7.24 -10.56
N LEU A 147 -11.99 -6.91 -9.59
CA LEU A 147 -12.39 -6.56 -8.23
C LEU A 147 -13.14 -5.23 -8.18
N SER A 148 -12.66 -4.26 -8.95
CA SER A 148 -13.31 -2.98 -9.25
C SER A 148 -13.92 -2.26 -8.03
N PRO A 149 -13.15 -2.06 -6.94
CA PRO A 149 -13.64 -1.44 -5.71
C PRO A 149 -13.99 0.04 -5.90
N ALA A 150 -14.68 0.65 -4.94
CA ALA A 150 -15.00 2.09 -5.05
C ALA A 150 -13.76 2.99 -5.00
N MET A 151 -12.75 2.61 -4.19
CA MET A 151 -11.49 3.32 -4.02
C MET A 151 -10.30 2.36 -3.95
N ILE A 152 -9.16 2.78 -4.48
CA ILE A 152 -7.89 2.04 -4.41
C ILE A 152 -6.80 2.99 -3.94
N VAL A 153 -5.96 2.57 -2.99
CA VAL A 153 -4.75 3.29 -2.60
C VAL A 153 -3.55 2.43 -2.91
N ILE A 154 -2.69 2.91 -3.81
CA ILE A 154 -1.41 2.25 -4.14
C ILE A 154 -0.28 3.15 -3.67
N SER A 155 0.68 2.58 -2.96
CA SER A 155 1.97 3.23 -2.70
C SER A 155 3.10 2.46 -3.34
N THR A 156 4.14 3.19 -3.73
CA THR A 156 5.40 2.60 -4.17
C THR A 156 6.53 3.59 -3.87
N PRO A 157 7.78 3.13 -3.75
CA PRO A 157 8.92 4.00 -3.56
C PRO A 157 9.13 4.96 -4.75
N ASN A 158 9.53 6.22 -4.50
CA ASN A 158 9.94 7.18 -5.53
C ASN A 158 11.47 7.17 -5.73
N SER A 159 11.97 6.65 -6.85
CA SER A 159 13.42 6.48 -7.08
C SER A 159 14.19 7.80 -7.13
N GLU A 160 13.54 8.93 -7.41
CA GLU A 160 14.17 10.26 -7.40
C GLU A 160 14.62 10.67 -5.99
N PHE A 161 14.08 10.03 -4.94
CA PHE A 161 14.49 10.25 -3.56
C PHE A 161 15.78 9.47 -3.21
N ASN A 162 16.11 8.41 -3.95
CA ASN A 162 17.22 7.49 -3.64
C ASN A 162 18.59 8.18 -3.47
N PRO A 163 18.97 9.17 -4.29
CA PRO A 163 20.25 9.87 -4.14
C PRO A 163 20.46 10.55 -2.79
N LEU A 164 19.38 10.77 -2.02
CA LEU A 164 19.47 11.37 -0.71
C LEU A 164 19.83 10.37 0.41
N PHE A 165 19.75 9.07 0.13
CA PHE A 165 20.22 8.03 1.05
C PHE A 165 21.67 7.68 0.73
N PRO A 166 22.52 7.46 1.74
CA PRO A 166 23.89 7.01 1.51
C PRO A 166 23.85 5.61 0.88
N THR A 167 24.38 5.49 -0.35
CA THR A 167 24.81 4.22 -0.96
C THR A 167 23.71 3.27 -1.49
N VAL A 168 22.59 3.78 -2.02
CA VAL A 168 21.53 2.93 -2.59
C VAL A 168 21.21 3.24 -4.05
N THR A 169 21.20 2.21 -4.90
CA THR A 169 20.62 2.23 -6.25
C THR A 169 19.13 1.88 -6.17
N LEU A 170 18.81 0.78 -5.48
CA LEU A 170 17.48 0.41 -4.99
C LEU A 170 17.51 0.39 -3.46
N ARG A 171 16.40 0.78 -2.84
CA ARG A 171 16.23 0.83 -1.38
C ARG A 171 16.09 -0.56 -0.75
N ASP A 172 15.66 -1.54 -1.52
CA ASP A 172 15.59 -2.93 -1.10
C ASP A 172 16.12 -3.85 -2.22
N ALA A 173 16.81 -4.91 -1.83
CA ALA A 173 17.33 -5.92 -2.75
C ALA A 173 16.20 -6.78 -3.36
N ASP A 174 15.05 -6.85 -2.70
CA ASP A 174 13.90 -7.63 -3.15
C ASP A 174 13.00 -6.87 -4.15
N HIS A 175 13.26 -5.57 -4.40
CA HIS A 175 12.53 -4.79 -5.42
C HIS A 175 12.89 -5.25 -6.84
N LYS A 176 11.88 -5.46 -7.68
CA LYS A 176 12.04 -5.73 -9.12
C LYS A 176 12.29 -4.45 -9.91
N PHE A 177 11.75 -3.34 -9.44
CA PHE A 177 11.93 -2.00 -10.01
C PHE A 177 11.71 -0.91 -8.96
N GLU A 178 12.17 0.31 -9.23
CA GLU A 178 11.73 1.51 -8.51
C GLU A 178 11.45 2.64 -9.49
N TRP A 179 10.19 3.06 -9.59
CA TRP A 179 9.77 4.10 -10.51
C TRP A 179 10.09 5.49 -10.00
N ASN A 180 10.45 6.38 -10.92
CA ASN A 180 10.40 7.81 -10.67
C ASN A 180 8.94 8.31 -10.70
N ARG A 181 8.72 9.60 -10.43
CA ARG A 181 7.35 10.16 -10.37
C ARG A 181 6.66 10.11 -11.73
N MET A 182 7.38 10.36 -12.81
CA MET A 182 6.82 10.35 -14.16
C MET A 182 6.38 8.96 -14.59
N GLU A 183 7.17 7.93 -14.30
CA GLU A 183 6.86 6.53 -14.59
C GLU A 183 5.61 6.08 -13.84
N PHE A 184 5.55 6.32 -12.52
CA PHE A 184 4.38 5.98 -11.71
C PHE A 184 3.13 6.74 -12.16
N GLN A 185 3.23 8.05 -12.41
CA GLN A 185 2.10 8.86 -12.86
C GLN A 185 1.60 8.43 -14.24
N THR A 186 2.52 8.13 -15.17
CA THR A 186 2.15 7.68 -16.52
C THR A 186 1.40 6.35 -16.46
N TRP A 187 1.93 5.38 -15.71
CA TRP A 187 1.27 4.09 -15.51
C TRP A 187 -0.11 4.28 -14.85
N ALA A 188 -0.17 5.04 -13.76
CA ALA A 188 -1.39 5.27 -13.00
C ALA A 188 -2.47 5.97 -13.84
N LEU A 189 -2.11 6.98 -14.63
CA LEU A 189 -3.05 7.67 -15.53
C LEU A 189 -3.58 6.75 -16.62
N GLN A 190 -2.73 5.89 -17.19
CA GLN A 190 -3.16 4.89 -18.18
C GLN A 190 -4.14 3.88 -17.58
N VAL A 191 -3.84 3.35 -16.39
CA VAL A 191 -4.72 2.44 -15.65
C VAL A 191 -6.05 3.12 -15.31
N ALA A 192 -6.00 4.33 -14.75
CA ALA A 192 -7.18 5.10 -14.38
C ALA A 192 -8.10 5.33 -15.58
N ASN A 193 -7.54 5.75 -16.73
CA ASN A 193 -8.30 5.95 -17.95
C ASN A 193 -8.92 4.64 -18.49
N ARG A 194 -8.14 3.54 -18.50
CA ARG A 194 -8.59 2.24 -19.01
C ARG A 194 -9.75 1.64 -18.20
N TYR A 195 -9.74 1.82 -16.87
CA TYR A 195 -10.73 1.20 -15.97
C TYR A 195 -11.74 2.18 -15.37
N HIS A 196 -11.82 3.40 -15.90
CA HIS A 196 -12.78 4.43 -15.47
C HIS A 196 -12.64 4.87 -14.00
N TYR A 197 -11.40 5.10 -13.57
CA TYR A 197 -11.08 5.78 -12.32
C TYR A 197 -10.56 7.19 -12.59
N SER A 198 -10.67 8.06 -11.60
CA SER A 198 -9.82 9.23 -11.44
C SER A 198 -8.67 8.87 -10.53
N VAL A 199 -7.53 9.55 -10.67
CA VAL A 199 -6.36 9.36 -9.81
C VAL A 199 -5.86 10.70 -9.28
N GLU A 200 -5.57 10.73 -7.99
CA GLU A 200 -4.91 11.84 -7.29
C GLU A 200 -3.54 11.37 -6.80
N PHE A 201 -2.51 12.19 -6.99
CA PHE A 201 -1.14 11.88 -6.60
C PHE A 201 -0.73 12.64 -5.35
N THR A 202 -0.14 11.92 -4.41
CA THR A 202 0.39 12.46 -3.16
C THR A 202 1.56 11.57 -2.70
N GLY A 203 1.99 11.68 -1.45
CA GLY A 203 3.04 10.84 -0.90
C GLY A 203 3.28 11.08 0.59
N VAL A 204 4.25 10.36 1.13
CA VAL A 204 4.73 10.50 2.52
C VAL A 204 6.25 10.46 2.57
N GLY A 205 6.82 10.95 3.67
CA GLY A 205 8.25 11.16 3.81
C GLY A 205 8.70 12.39 3.04
N GLU A 206 8.41 13.56 3.60
CA GLU A 206 8.87 14.84 3.04
C GLU A 206 10.40 14.88 2.92
N PRO A 207 10.93 15.45 1.83
CA PRO A 207 12.36 15.65 1.69
C PRO A 207 12.89 16.64 2.75
N PRO A 208 14.17 16.52 3.14
CA PRO A 208 14.78 17.53 3.99
C PRO A 208 14.83 18.89 3.27
N ALA A 209 14.91 19.97 4.06
CA ALA A 209 14.99 21.32 3.53
C ALA A 209 16.13 21.47 2.51
N GLY A 210 15.81 22.06 1.35
CA GLY A 210 16.73 22.22 0.21
C GLY A 210 16.71 21.06 -0.81
N ALA A 211 15.97 19.99 -0.56
CA ALA A 211 15.80 18.87 -1.47
C ALA A 211 14.35 18.71 -1.98
N GLU A 212 13.51 19.73 -1.87
CA GLU A 212 12.06 19.67 -2.17
C GLU A 212 11.75 19.20 -3.60
N HIS A 213 12.68 19.44 -4.53
CA HIS A 213 12.55 19.07 -5.93
C HIS A 213 12.39 17.56 -6.17
N VAL A 214 12.90 16.69 -5.27
CA VAL A 214 12.79 15.22 -5.45
C VAL A 214 11.39 14.67 -5.12
N GLY A 215 10.55 15.47 -4.44
CA GLY A 215 9.22 15.05 -3.98
C GLY A 215 9.27 14.13 -2.75
N TYR A 216 8.15 13.44 -2.49
CA TYR A 216 8.03 12.51 -1.37
C TYR A 216 8.88 11.24 -1.56
N CYS A 217 9.31 10.63 -0.45
CA CYS A 217 10.05 9.38 -0.45
C CYS A 217 9.21 8.18 -0.93
N THR A 218 7.98 8.08 -0.43
CA THR A 218 6.96 7.17 -0.97
C THR A 218 5.96 8.01 -1.77
N GLN A 219 5.69 7.60 -3.00
CA GLN A 219 4.63 8.17 -3.83
C GLN A 219 3.36 7.35 -3.71
N ILE A 220 2.21 8.01 -3.74
CA ILE A 220 0.89 7.41 -3.51
C ILE A 220 -0.06 7.85 -4.62
N GLY A 221 -0.76 6.89 -5.21
CA GLY A 221 -1.87 7.10 -6.12
C GLY A 221 -3.18 6.70 -5.45
N VAL A 222 -4.09 7.66 -5.30
CA VAL A 222 -5.46 7.43 -4.79
C VAL A 222 -6.41 7.40 -5.97
N PHE A 223 -6.98 6.23 -6.24
CA PHE A 223 -7.92 6.03 -7.33
C PHE A 223 -9.35 6.02 -6.81
N ARG A 224 -10.23 6.73 -7.50
CA ARG A 224 -11.66 6.76 -7.19
C ARG A 224 -12.45 6.39 -8.43
N LYS A 225 -13.34 5.41 -8.30
CA LYS A 225 -14.17 4.97 -9.41
C LYS A 225 -15.07 6.11 -9.86
N ASN A 226 -15.04 6.44 -11.15
CA ASN A 226 -15.85 7.54 -11.68
C ASN A 226 -17.33 7.16 -11.61
N SER A 227 -18.15 8.06 -11.09
CA SER A 227 -19.62 7.90 -11.02
C SER A 227 -20.24 8.08 -12.42
N GLY A 228 -19.89 7.21 -13.37
CA GLY A 228 -20.56 7.09 -14.66
C GLY A 228 -21.71 6.09 -14.56
N LYS A 229 -22.80 6.30 -15.32
CA LYS A 229 -23.97 5.40 -15.38
C LYS A 229 -23.52 3.95 -15.24
N VAL A 230 -24.19 3.21 -14.35
CA VAL A 230 -24.23 1.76 -14.44
C VAL A 230 -24.82 1.46 -15.81
N THR A 231 -23.97 1.40 -16.84
CA THR A 231 -24.25 0.55 -17.97
C THR A 231 -24.44 -0.81 -17.31
N GLU A 232 -25.62 -1.40 -17.49
CA GLU A 232 -25.83 -2.81 -17.23
C GLU A 232 -24.77 -3.57 -18.03
N LEU A 233 -23.57 -3.66 -17.48
CA LEU A 233 -22.63 -4.70 -17.85
C LEU A 233 -23.40 -5.95 -17.46
N CYS A 234 -23.85 -6.70 -18.46
CA CYS A 234 -24.27 -8.07 -18.28
C CYS A 234 -23.26 -8.69 -17.32
N PHE A 235 -23.66 -8.91 -16.07
CA PHE A 235 -22.87 -9.69 -15.14
C PHE A 235 -22.68 -11.01 -15.88
N PRO A 236 -21.47 -11.35 -16.37
CA PRO A 236 -21.23 -12.72 -16.75
C PRO A 236 -21.57 -13.52 -15.50
N GLU A 237 -22.24 -14.68 -15.65
CA GLU A 237 -22.55 -15.56 -14.53
C GLU A 237 -21.37 -15.52 -13.55
N GLN A 238 -21.61 -14.97 -12.35
CA GLN A 238 -20.57 -14.87 -11.33
C GLN A 238 -20.32 -16.29 -10.87
N HIS A 239 -19.48 -17.02 -11.61
CA HIS A 239 -18.98 -18.30 -11.16
C HIS A 239 -18.16 -18.02 -9.90
N ASP A 240 -18.51 -18.71 -8.81
CA ASP A 240 -17.77 -18.66 -7.55
C ASP A 240 -16.34 -19.12 -7.82
N GLN A 241 -15.45 -18.14 -8.02
CA GLN A 241 -14.04 -18.36 -8.25
C GLN A 241 -13.33 -18.15 -6.90
N HIS A 242 -13.24 -19.22 -6.12
CA HIS A 242 -12.51 -19.24 -4.84
C HIS A 242 -11.12 -19.81 -5.08
N VAL A 243 -10.12 -18.94 -5.26
CA VAL A 243 -8.73 -19.33 -5.54
C VAL A 243 -7.89 -19.27 -4.28
N TYR A 244 -8.10 -18.25 -3.45
CA TYR A 244 -7.30 -18.07 -2.25
C TYR A 244 -7.60 -19.13 -1.19
N GLU A 245 -6.57 -19.50 -0.41
CA GLU A 245 -6.71 -20.35 0.77
C GLU A 245 -7.03 -19.54 2.02
#